data_AF-A0A944II78-F1
#
_entry.id   AF-A0A944II78-F1
#
_cell.length_a   1.000
_cell.length_b   1.000
_cell.length_c   1.000
_cell.angle_alpha   90.00
_cell.angle_beta   90.00
_cell.angle_gamma   90.00
#
_symmetry.space_group_name_H-M   'P 1'
#
loop_
_entity.id
_entity.type
_entity.pdbx_description
1 polymer ?
#
loop_
_entity_poly.entity_id
_entity_poly.type
_entity_poly.pdbx_seq_one_letter_code
_entity_poly.pdbx_strand_id
1 'polypeptide(L)'
;MSDVFKVGQKVRYRGEEVTVTYGPYTSVLGLTRYLVKGDDGAEMPARSSEIYAIPTPPAFAVGDTVTYEYGGGGKIVAGPFTSEYHEEPIWVVEKPNGTHLTPTQNSLTKVETPVVKVGDRVRIIKDSDGIRTGEYVGLVGTLERVNGSDELVYLVRFGDGSGCHGDKDNGRWWCASVEPVTDETTYEYDGVVYDLTAKYRDRQGDSLRIKLVNGLPLVAWFGCIPEEGDDTLSKALAQYGPFTRVTD
;
A
#
# COMPACT_ATOMS: atom_id res chain seq x y z
N MET A 1 23.49 11.11 0.47
CA MET A 1 23.41 11.91 -0.77
C MET A 1 22.98 13.31 -0.37
N SER A 2 23.63 14.36 -0.85
CA SER A 2 23.18 15.73 -0.63
C SER A 2 22.04 16.05 -1.60
N ASP A 3 20.93 16.59 -1.11
CA ASP A 3 19.81 16.99 -1.96
C ASP A 3 20.24 18.04 -2.99
N VAL A 4 19.71 17.93 -4.21
CA VAL A 4 19.92 18.90 -5.29
C VAL A 4 18.68 19.79 -5.37
N PHE A 5 18.88 21.10 -5.20
CA PHE A 5 17.79 22.08 -5.23
C PHE A 5 17.58 22.65 -6.63
N LYS A 6 16.33 22.92 -7.01
CA LYS A 6 15.96 23.47 -8.32
C LYS A 6 15.89 24.99 -8.29
N VAL A 7 16.27 25.67 -9.37
CA VAL A 7 15.99 27.11 -9.53
C VAL A 7 14.47 27.33 -9.46
N GLY A 8 14.06 28.35 -8.70
CA GLY A 8 12.67 28.64 -8.34
C GLY A 8 12.15 27.91 -7.09
N GLN A 9 12.91 26.96 -6.53
CA GLN A 9 12.51 26.26 -5.31
C GLN A 9 12.66 27.19 -4.08
N LYS A 10 11.62 27.25 -3.24
CA LYS A 10 11.75 27.82 -1.90
C LYS A 10 12.49 26.84 -0.97
N VAL A 11 13.47 27.35 -0.23
CA VAL A 11 14.32 26.61 0.71
C VAL A 11 14.48 27.43 2.00
N ARG A 12 14.89 26.78 3.09
CA ARG A 12 15.23 27.46 4.35
C ARG A 12 16.74 27.70 4.41
N TYR A 13 17.16 28.94 4.62
CA TYR A 13 18.57 29.35 4.78
C TYR A 13 18.70 30.24 6.01
N ARG A 14 19.52 29.82 6.99
CA ARG A 14 19.72 30.55 8.26
C ARG A 14 18.44 30.90 9.02
N GLY A 15 17.42 30.05 8.91
CA GLY A 15 16.12 30.22 9.57
C GLY A 15 15.07 30.94 8.72
N GLU A 16 15.47 31.59 7.61
CA GLU A 16 14.56 32.33 6.74
C GLU A 16 14.17 31.52 5.50
N GLU A 17 12.97 31.80 4.97
CA GLU A 17 12.58 31.30 3.64
C GLU A 17 13.27 32.14 2.56
N VAL A 18 13.91 31.47 1.62
CA VAL A 18 14.57 32.10 0.47
C VAL A 18 14.27 31.30 -0.79
N THR A 19 14.36 31.94 -1.96
CA THR A 19 14.16 31.26 -3.25
C THR A 19 15.50 31.00 -3.91
N VAL A 20 15.75 29.78 -4.40
CA VAL A 20 16.94 29.47 -5.21
C VAL A 20 16.84 30.18 -6.56
N THR A 21 17.72 31.14 -6.85
CA THR A 21 17.73 31.86 -8.13
C THR A 21 18.78 31.33 -9.10
N TYR A 22 19.82 30.66 -8.61
CA TYR A 22 20.87 30.07 -9.44
C TYR A 22 21.58 28.89 -8.75
N GLY A 23 22.07 27.93 -9.54
CA GLY A 23 22.86 26.78 -9.07
C GLY A 23 22.20 25.41 -9.38
N PRO A 24 22.84 24.31 -8.97
CA PRO A 24 24.13 24.25 -8.28
C PRO A 24 25.28 24.74 -9.18
N TYR A 25 26.25 25.45 -8.61
CA TYR A 25 27.50 25.82 -9.28
C TYR A 25 28.72 25.51 -8.41
N THR A 26 29.86 25.24 -9.05
CA THR A 26 31.13 25.05 -8.36
C THR A 26 31.81 26.40 -8.17
N SER A 27 31.98 26.83 -6.93
CA SER A 27 32.76 28.02 -6.61
C SER A 27 34.25 27.84 -6.97
N VAL A 28 35.01 28.94 -7.02
CA VAL A 28 36.46 28.91 -7.26
C VAL A 28 37.25 28.06 -6.27
N LEU A 29 36.66 27.72 -5.11
CA LEU A 29 37.23 26.84 -4.09
C LEU A 29 36.84 25.37 -4.26
N GLY A 30 36.18 25.01 -5.37
CA GLY A 30 35.69 23.64 -5.61
C GLY A 30 34.44 23.26 -4.80
N LEU A 31 33.84 24.19 -4.04
CA LEU A 31 32.64 23.94 -3.23
C LEU A 31 31.36 24.17 -4.03
N THR A 32 30.39 23.27 -3.91
CA THR A 32 29.03 23.41 -4.46
C THR A 32 28.27 24.51 -3.72
N ARG A 33 27.74 25.48 -4.48
CA ARG A 33 26.95 26.60 -3.96
C ARG A 33 25.68 26.82 -4.78
N TYR A 34 24.78 27.58 -4.16
CA TYR A 34 23.56 28.11 -4.74
C TYR A 34 23.53 29.62 -4.52
N LEU A 35 22.83 30.35 -5.37
CA LEU A 35 22.42 31.72 -5.12
C LEU A 35 20.97 31.68 -4.65
N VAL A 36 20.69 32.26 -3.49
CA VAL A 36 19.35 32.33 -2.92
C VAL A 36 18.95 33.78 -2.74
N LYS A 37 17.67 34.07 -2.86
CA LYS A 37 17.09 35.41 -2.76
C LYS A 37 16.08 35.48 -1.62
N GLY A 38 16.30 36.41 -0.69
CA GLY A 38 15.35 36.71 0.39
C GLY A 38 14.19 37.59 -0.08
N ASP A 39 13.20 37.79 0.79
CA ASP A 39 12.02 38.61 0.50
C ASP A 39 12.35 40.11 0.31
N ASP A 40 13.46 40.58 0.89
CA ASP A 40 14.01 41.92 0.68
C ASP A 40 14.60 42.13 -0.72
N GLY A 41 14.68 41.04 -1.50
CA GLY A 41 15.22 41.01 -2.85
C GLY A 41 16.74 40.86 -2.92
N ALA A 42 17.44 40.77 -1.79
CA ALA A 42 18.88 40.57 -1.76
C ALA A 42 19.25 39.13 -2.14
N GLU A 43 20.30 38.98 -2.95
CA GLU A 43 20.85 37.68 -3.32
C GLU A 43 22.10 37.34 -2.49
N MET A 44 22.17 36.12 -1.99
CA MET A 44 23.23 35.63 -1.13
C MET A 44 23.75 34.27 -1.61
N PRO A 45 25.07 34.02 -1.61
CA PRO A 45 25.60 32.70 -1.91
C PRO A 45 25.44 31.79 -0.68
N ALA A 46 24.80 30.63 -0.85
CA ALA A 46 24.64 29.61 0.19
C ALA A 46 25.39 28.33 -0.17
N ARG A 47 26.02 27.67 0.81
CA ARG A 47 26.58 26.32 0.61
C ARG A 47 25.44 25.30 0.56
N SER A 48 25.61 24.21 -0.18
CA SER A 48 24.61 23.13 -0.22
C SER A 48 24.28 22.56 1.17
N SER A 49 25.21 22.63 2.11
CA SER A 49 25.03 22.17 3.50
C SER A 49 24.29 23.16 4.40
N GLU A 50 23.99 24.37 3.93
CA GLU A 50 23.36 25.45 4.70
C GLU A 50 21.91 25.73 4.27
N ILE A 51 21.46 25.11 3.19
CA ILE A 51 20.10 25.19 2.66
C ILE A 51 19.39 23.88 2.94
N TYR A 52 18.14 24.01 3.37
CA TYR A 52 17.27 22.89 3.69
C TYR A 52 16.04 22.98 2.80
N ALA A 53 15.59 21.86 2.26
CA ALA A 53 14.29 21.84 1.59
C ALA A 53 13.24 22.29 2.59
N ILE A 54 12.38 23.24 2.20
CA ILE A 54 11.12 23.40 2.91
C ILE A 54 10.30 22.18 2.52
N PRO A 55 9.96 21.27 3.45
CA PRO A 55 9.14 20.12 3.12
C PRO A 55 7.90 20.65 2.42
N THR A 56 7.61 20.17 1.21
CA THR A 56 6.31 20.45 0.60
C THR A 56 5.31 19.80 1.55
N PRO A 57 4.51 20.60 2.27
CA PRO A 57 3.66 20.03 3.29
C PRO A 57 2.73 19.02 2.60
N PRO A 58 2.61 17.76 3.08
CA PRO A 58 1.85 16.72 2.39
C PRO A 58 0.45 17.24 2.08
N ALA A 59 0.08 17.26 0.81
CA ALA A 59 -1.23 17.71 0.38
C ALA A 59 -2.26 16.68 0.83
N PHE A 60 -2.91 16.96 1.95
CA PHE A 60 -4.06 16.20 2.40
C PHE A 60 -5.32 16.70 1.70
N ALA A 61 -6.28 15.81 1.50
CA ALA A 61 -7.62 16.13 1.06
C ALA A 61 -8.65 15.60 2.06
N VAL A 62 -9.82 16.24 2.14
CA VAL A 62 -10.98 15.66 2.83
C VAL A 62 -11.27 14.30 2.21
N GLY A 63 -11.34 13.28 3.05
CA GLY A 63 -11.47 11.89 2.64
C GLY A 63 -10.22 11.04 2.84
N ASP A 64 -9.04 11.65 2.89
CA ASP A 64 -7.79 10.92 3.08
C ASP A 64 -7.77 10.19 4.43
N THR A 65 -7.24 8.96 4.44
CA THR A 65 -6.87 8.27 5.67
C THR A 65 -5.47 8.69 6.08
N VAL A 66 -5.29 8.99 7.36
CA VAL A 66 -4.02 9.47 7.92
C VAL A 66 -3.70 8.77 9.23
N THR A 67 -2.42 8.63 9.52
CA THR A 67 -1.90 8.36 10.87
C THR A 67 -1.33 9.65 11.45
N TYR A 68 -1.13 9.68 12.77
CA TYR A 68 -0.48 10.81 13.43
C TYR A 68 0.58 10.34 14.44
N GLU A 69 1.56 11.20 14.74
CA GLU A 69 2.80 10.85 15.46
C GLU A 69 2.57 10.15 16.82
N TYR A 70 1.55 10.57 17.56
CA TYR A 70 1.24 10.02 18.89
C TYR A 70 0.45 8.70 18.88
N GLY A 71 0.32 8.04 17.72
CA GLY A 71 -0.29 6.73 17.57
C GLY A 71 -1.80 6.77 17.27
N GLY A 72 -2.23 5.89 16.37
CA GLY A 72 -3.60 5.84 15.86
C GLY A 72 -3.72 6.45 14.46
N GLY A 73 -4.95 6.78 14.08
CA GLY A 73 -5.26 7.35 12.78
C GLY A 73 -6.73 7.70 12.66
N GLY A 74 -7.11 8.18 11.48
CA GLY A 74 -8.49 8.55 11.19
C GLY A 74 -8.65 9.06 9.77
N LYS A 75 -9.84 9.57 9.48
CA LYS A 75 -10.17 10.16 8.19
C LYS A 75 -10.18 11.68 8.32
N ILE A 76 -9.60 12.37 7.35
CA ILE A 76 -9.71 13.82 7.28
C ILE A 76 -11.14 14.18 6.87
N VAL A 77 -11.83 14.94 7.73
CA VAL A 77 -13.22 15.36 7.49
C VAL A 77 -13.35 16.86 7.21
N ALA A 78 -12.34 17.66 7.57
CA ALA A 78 -12.28 19.09 7.22
C ALA A 78 -10.84 19.63 7.26
N GLY A 79 -10.62 20.78 6.62
CA GLY A 79 -9.33 21.49 6.53
C GLY A 79 -8.91 21.76 5.08
N PRO A 80 -7.75 22.41 4.87
CA PRO A 80 -6.87 22.96 5.91
C PRO A 80 -7.46 24.22 6.55
N PHE A 81 -7.22 24.42 7.84
CA PHE A 81 -7.54 25.67 8.56
C PHE A 81 -6.27 26.35 9.06
N THR A 82 -6.29 27.69 9.10
CA THR A 82 -5.29 28.48 9.82
C THR A 82 -5.59 28.48 11.32
N SER A 83 -4.56 28.37 12.15
CA SER A 83 -4.66 28.43 13.61
C SER A 83 -3.90 29.64 14.14
N GLU A 84 -4.38 30.27 15.21
CA GLU A 84 -3.60 31.29 15.93
C GLU A 84 -2.45 30.67 16.75
N TYR A 85 -2.53 29.37 17.04
CA TYR A 85 -1.58 28.67 17.91
C TYR A 85 -0.50 27.89 17.14
N HIS A 86 -0.65 27.74 15.83
CA HIS A 86 0.25 26.96 14.98
C HIS A 86 0.53 27.71 13.70
N GLU A 87 1.80 27.77 13.30
CA GLU A 87 2.20 28.33 12.02
C GLU A 87 1.75 27.41 10.87
N GLU A 88 1.70 26.10 11.12
CA GLU A 88 1.23 25.12 10.14
C GLU A 88 -0.29 25.01 10.08
N PRO A 89 -0.85 24.68 8.90
CA PRO A 89 -2.25 24.37 8.78
C PRO A 89 -2.66 23.21 9.70
N ILE A 90 -3.84 23.35 10.31
CA ILE A 90 -4.48 22.28 11.07
C ILE A 90 -5.57 21.62 10.23
N TRP A 91 -5.81 20.34 10.50
CA TRP A 91 -6.88 19.56 9.88
C TRP A 91 -7.85 19.08 10.94
N VAL A 92 -9.04 18.63 10.55
CA VAL A 92 -9.95 17.92 11.46
C VAL A 92 -9.93 16.45 11.03
N VAL A 93 -9.51 15.58 11.95
CA VAL A 93 -9.47 14.13 11.74
C VAL A 93 -10.51 13.46 12.62
N GLU A 94 -11.40 12.70 12.00
CA GLU A 94 -12.36 11.83 12.66
C GLU A 94 -11.71 10.48 12.97
N LYS A 95 -11.69 10.11 14.25
CA LYS A 95 -11.19 8.82 14.74
C LYS A 95 -12.24 7.71 14.52
N PRO A 96 -11.84 6.43 14.51
CA PRO A 96 -12.77 5.30 14.39
C PRO A 96 -13.91 5.27 15.43
N ASN A 97 -13.75 5.93 16.58
CA ASN A 97 -14.78 6.01 17.62
C ASN A 97 -15.72 7.24 17.46
N GLY A 98 -15.66 7.96 16.33
CA GLY A 98 -16.46 9.15 16.03
C GLY A 98 -16.00 10.43 16.73
N THR A 99 -14.95 10.39 17.56
CA THR A 99 -14.36 11.61 18.15
C THR A 99 -13.43 12.30 17.17
N HIS A 100 -13.20 13.60 17.35
CA HIS A 100 -12.39 14.41 16.44
C HIS A 100 -11.11 14.90 17.12
N LEU A 101 -10.05 15.11 16.34
CA LEU A 101 -8.83 15.81 16.76
C LEU A 101 -8.41 16.85 15.71
N THR A 102 -7.56 17.81 16.11
CA THR A 102 -7.06 18.87 15.24
C THR A 102 -5.54 18.88 15.09
N PRO A 103 -4.95 17.89 14.39
CA PRO A 103 -3.50 17.80 14.24
C PRO A 103 -2.97 18.86 13.28
N THR A 104 -1.73 19.30 13.51
CA THR A 104 -0.99 20.10 12.53
C THR A 104 -0.55 19.23 11.37
N GLN A 105 -0.34 19.84 10.22
CA GLN A 105 0.09 19.14 9.00
C GLN A 105 1.34 18.26 9.22
N ASN A 106 2.31 18.74 10.00
CA ASN A 106 3.55 18.01 10.29
C ASN A 106 3.36 16.79 11.19
N SER A 107 2.25 16.73 11.92
CA SER A 107 1.92 15.58 12.78
C SER A 107 1.15 14.48 12.06
N LEU A 108 0.82 14.68 10.77
CA LEU A 108 0.06 13.74 9.95
C LEU A 108 0.98 13.01 8.96
N THR A 109 0.72 11.72 8.78
CA THR A 109 1.26 10.92 7.66
C THR A 109 0.09 10.39 6.85
N LYS A 110 0.11 10.63 5.54
CA LYS A 110 -0.91 10.08 4.65
C LYS A 110 -0.77 8.57 4.62
N VAL A 111 -1.84 7.86 4.96
CA VAL A 111 -1.93 6.42 4.71
C VAL A 111 -2.27 6.29 3.25
N GLU A 112 -1.30 5.88 2.45
CA GLU A 112 -1.60 5.42 1.11
C GLU A 112 -2.38 4.13 1.25
N THR A 113 -3.70 4.21 1.11
CA THR A 113 -4.51 3.01 0.86
C THR A 113 -3.96 2.40 -0.42
N PRO A 114 -3.43 1.16 -0.39
CA PRO A 114 -2.97 0.52 -1.60
C PRO A 114 -4.11 0.55 -2.61
N VAL A 115 -3.85 1.15 -3.78
CA VAL A 115 -4.87 1.24 -4.83
C VAL A 115 -5.03 -0.15 -5.42
N VAL A 116 -5.97 -0.92 -4.85
CA VAL A 116 -6.44 -2.17 -5.43
C VAL A 116 -7.20 -1.87 -6.72
N LYS A 117 -6.93 -2.64 -7.76
CA LYS A 117 -7.56 -2.55 -9.07
C LYS A 117 -8.49 -3.73 -9.27
N VAL A 118 -9.52 -3.55 -10.09
CA VAL A 118 -10.34 -4.68 -10.54
C VAL A 118 -9.42 -5.72 -11.20
N GLY A 119 -9.56 -6.97 -10.78
CA GLY A 119 -8.69 -8.09 -11.14
C GLY A 119 -7.68 -8.45 -10.06
N ASP A 120 -7.39 -7.56 -9.11
CA ASP A 120 -6.44 -7.85 -8.03
C ASP A 120 -7.00 -8.90 -7.07
N ARG A 121 -6.11 -9.73 -6.51
CA ARG A 121 -6.44 -10.55 -5.35
C ARG A 121 -6.46 -9.70 -4.10
N VAL A 122 -7.54 -9.79 -3.35
CA VAL A 122 -7.75 -8.97 -2.16
C VAL A 122 -8.29 -9.79 -1.01
N ARG A 123 -7.91 -9.43 0.21
CA ARG A 123 -8.45 -9.98 1.45
C ARG A 123 -9.45 -8.99 2.02
N ILE A 124 -10.61 -9.48 2.46
CA ILE A 124 -11.63 -8.65 3.09
C ILE A 124 -11.19 -8.32 4.51
N ILE A 125 -11.11 -7.03 4.84
CA ILE A 125 -10.71 -6.54 6.17
C ILE A 125 -11.90 -6.00 6.95
N LYS A 126 -12.89 -5.44 6.24
CA LYS A 126 -14.13 -4.98 6.86
C LYS A 126 -15.32 -5.36 5.97
N ASP A 127 -16.31 -5.96 6.61
CA ASP A 127 -17.58 -6.36 6.03
C ASP A 127 -18.67 -5.26 6.19
N SER A 128 -19.91 -5.56 5.80
CA SER A 128 -21.09 -4.76 6.15
C SER A 128 -21.31 -4.71 7.66
N ASP A 129 -21.61 -3.51 8.17
CA ASP A 129 -21.99 -3.31 9.58
C ASP A 129 -23.45 -3.75 9.87
N GLY A 130 -24.24 -4.07 8.84
CA GLY A 130 -25.67 -4.38 8.99
C GLY A 130 -26.13 -5.77 8.49
N ILE A 131 -25.39 -6.40 7.58
CA ILE A 131 -25.78 -7.68 6.97
C ILE A 131 -24.60 -8.65 7.01
N ARG A 132 -24.78 -9.82 7.64
CA ARG A 132 -23.75 -10.88 7.71
C ARG A 132 -22.39 -10.37 8.22
N THR A 133 -22.43 -9.47 9.20
CA THR A 133 -21.26 -8.77 9.72
C THR A 133 -20.17 -9.72 10.19
N GLY A 134 -18.95 -9.51 9.68
CA GLY A 134 -17.76 -10.28 10.03
C GLY A 134 -17.68 -11.64 9.33
N GLU A 135 -18.73 -12.05 8.61
CA GLU A 135 -18.82 -13.39 8.05
C GLU A 135 -17.79 -13.64 6.92
N TYR A 136 -17.38 -12.57 6.23
CA TYR A 136 -16.42 -12.62 5.11
C TYR A 136 -15.04 -12.06 5.45
N VAL A 137 -14.84 -11.54 6.66
CA VAL A 137 -13.54 -10.98 7.07
C VAL A 137 -12.48 -12.08 7.06
N GLY A 138 -11.33 -11.77 6.44
CA GLY A 138 -10.23 -12.70 6.23
C GLY A 138 -10.32 -13.55 4.96
N LEU A 139 -11.49 -13.63 4.31
CA LEU A 139 -11.62 -14.33 3.04
C LEU A 139 -10.88 -13.58 1.93
N VAL A 140 -10.30 -14.37 1.01
CA VAL A 140 -9.54 -13.87 -0.13
C VAL A 140 -10.32 -14.15 -1.41
N GLY A 141 -10.46 -13.15 -2.25
CA GLY A 141 -11.10 -13.29 -3.56
C GLY A 141 -10.47 -12.38 -4.60
N THR A 142 -11.12 -12.28 -5.76
CA THR A 142 -10.72 -11.35 -6.82
C THR A 142 -11.60 -10.11 -6.75
N LEU A 143 -11.01 -8.92 -6.73
CA LEU A 143 -11.74 -7.67 -6.77
C LEU A 143 -12.42 -7.53 -8.14
N GLU A 144 -13.74 -7.59 -8.20
CA GLU A 144 -14.50 -7.55 -9.45
C GLU A 144 -15.01 -6.13 -9.75
N ARG A 145 -15.31 -5.35 -8.70
CA ARG A 145 -15.79 -3.98 -8.87
C ARG A 145 -15.42 -3.11 -7.68
N VAL A 146 -15.10 -1.85 -7.99
CA VAL A 146 -15.06 -0.74 -7.04
C VAL A 146 -16.19 0.20 -7.46
N ASN A 147 -17.00 0.67 -6.50
CA ASN A 147 -18.20 1.54 -6.65
C ASN A 147 -19.52 0.82 -6.30
N GLY A 148 -19.69 0.50 -5.02
CA GLY A 148 -20.98 0.16 -4.41
C GLY A 148 -21.58 1.36 -3.67
N SER A 149 -22.25 1.14 -2.54
CA SER A 149 -22.73 2.25 -1.68
C SER A 149 -21.60 2.82 -0.82
N ASP A 150 -21.85 3.94 -0.12
CA ASP A 150 -20.88 4.57 0.78
C ASP A 150 -20.34 3.61 1.86
N GLU A 151 -21.10 2.59 2.23
CA GLU A 151 -20.72 1.58 3.23
C GLU A 151 -20.10 0.31 2.63
N LEU A 152 -20.42 -0.03 1.38
CA LEU A 152 -20.00 -1.26 0.73
C LEU A 152 -19.32 -0.97 -0.60
N VAL A 153 -18.03 -0.66 -0.55
CA VAL A 153 -17.29 -0.06 -1.64
C VAL A 153 -16.80 -1.09 -2.67
N TYR A 154 -16.50 -2.32 -2.22
CA TYR A 154 -15.78 -3.33 -3.00
C TYR A 154 -16.62 -4.59 -3.21
N LEU A 155 -16.78 -5.01 -4.46
CA LEU A 155 -17.36 -6.32 -4.79
C LEU A 155 -16.24 -7.32 -5.03
N VAL A 156 -16.17 -8.34 -4.18
CA VAL A 156 -15.18 -9.42 -4.25
C VAL A 156 -15.86 -10.69 -4.75
N ARG A 157 -15.25 -11.33 -5.75
CA ARG A 157 -15.65 -12.63 -6.29
C ARG A 157 -14.83 -13.75 -5.65
N PHE A 158 -15.51 -14.81 -5.23
CA PHE A 158 -14.90 -16.06 -4.77
C PHE A 158 -15.05 -17.14 -5.84
N GLY A 159 -14.09 -18.07 -5.90
CA GLY A 159 -14.07 -19.13 -6.90
C GLY A 159 -14.22 -18.61 -8.33
N ASP A 160 -15.05 -19.29 -9.11
CA ASP A 160 -15.38 -18.91 -10.50
C ASP A 160 -16.48 -17.85 -10.60
N GLY A 161 -17.13 -17.48 -9.49
CA GLY A 161 -18.26 -16.56 -9.47
C GLY A 161 -19.57 -17.13 -10.03
N SER A 162 -19.72 -18.45 -10.15
CA SER A 162 -20.97 -19.10 -10.59
C SER A 162 -22.05 -19.14 -9.51
N GLY A 163 -21.64 -19.00 -8.24
CA GLY A 163 -22.50 -18.96 -7.06
C GLY A 163 -23.30 -17.66 -6.95
N CYS A 164 -24.32 -17.70 -6.08
CA CYS A 164 -25.17 -16.54 -5.83
C CYS A 164 -24.46 -15.47 -4.97
N HIS A 165 -25.07 -14.29 -4.84
CA HIS A 165 -24.57 -13.27 -3.91
C HIS A 165 -24.60 -13.82 -2.48
N GLY A 166 -23.48 -13.73 -1.78
CA GLY A 166 -23.32 -14.27 -0.45
C GLY A 166 -22.97 -15.78 -0.40
N ASP A 167 -22.66 -16.42 -1.52
CA ASP A 167 -21.94 -17.69 -1.51
C ASP A 167 -20.44 -17.40 -1.30
N LYS A 168 -19.86 -18.01 -0.26
CA LYS A 168 -18.46 -17.82 0.14
C LYS A 168 -17.46 -18.58 -0.72
N ASP A 169 -17.93 -19.64 -1.37
CA ASP A 169 -17.06 -20.56 -2.07
C ASP A 169 -16.99 -20.19 -3.55
N ASN A 170 -18.13 -19.85 -4.17
CA ASN A 170 -18.20 -19.53 -5.59
C ASN A 170 -19.01 -18.26 -5.92
N GLY A 171 -19.40 -17.48 -4.90
CA GLY A 171 -20.28 -16.32 -5.09
C GLY A 171 -19.55 -14.98 -5.22
N ARG A 172 -20.30 -13.93 -4.87
CA ARG A 172 -19.80 -12.56 -4.77
C ARG A 172 -20.27 -11.92 -3.50
N TRP A 173 -19.47 -11.00 -2.96
CA TRP A 173 -19.83 -10.26 -1.78
C TRP A 173 -19.37 -8.81 -1.82
N TRP A 174 -20.24 -7.90 -1.38
CA TRP A 174 -19.95 -6.49 -1.25
C TRP A 174 -19.41 -6.22 0.15
N CYS A 175 -18.25 -5.56 0.27
CA CYS A 175 -17.58 -5.32 1.54
C CYS A 175 -17.05 -3.87 1.65
N ALA A 176 -16.82 -3.43 2.88
CA ALA A 176 -16.46 -2.05 3.18
C ALA A 176 -14.98 -1.76 2.92
N SER A 177 -14.10 -2.71 3.22
CA SER A 177 -12.65 -2.54 3.04
C SER A 177 -11.97 -3.84 2.67
N VAL A 178 -10.98 -3.73 1.80
CA VAL A 178 -10.09 -4.81 1.41
C VAL A 178 -8.63 -4.36 1.49
N GLU A 179 -7.72 -5.32 1.58
CA GLU A 179 -6.29 -5.10 1.37
C GLU A 179 -5.80 -5.95 0.19
N PRO A 180 -4.78 -5.50 -0.55
CA PRO A 180 -4.15 -6.35 -1.57
C PRO A 180 -3.52 -7.57 -0.92
N VAL A 181 -3.71 -8.73 -1.54
CA VAL A 181 -2.93 -9.92 -1.22
C VAL A 181 -1.76 -9.95 -2.20
N THR A 182 -0.59 -9.54 -1.74
CA THR A 182 0.65 -9.82 -2.48
C THR A 182 0.98 -11.29 -2.34
N ASP A 183 1.35 -11.94 -3.44
CA ASP A 183 1.49 -13.39 -3.59
C ASP A 183 1.91 -14.09 -2.29
N GLU A 184 1.00 -14.91 -1.74
CA GLU A 184 1.31 -15.73 -0.58
C GLU A 184 2.50 -16.62 -0.96
N THR A 185 3.63 -16.45 -0.27
CA THR A 185 4.83 -17.26 -0.52
C THR A 185 4.68 -18.67 0.06
N THR A 186 3.59 -18.94 0.76
CA THR A 186 3.35 -20.22 1.46
C THR A 186 1.88 -20.64 1.37
N TYR A 187 1.62 -21.94 1.39
CA TYR A 187 0.29 -22.54 1.44
C TYR A 187 0.28 -23.76 2.36
N GLU A 188 -0.67 -23.86 3.30
CA GLU A 188 -0.80 -25.02 4.19
C GLU A 188 -1.81 -26.03 3.63
N TYR A 189 -1.42 -27.30 3.58
CA TYR A 189 -2.28 -28.42 3.17
C TYR A 189 -1.99 -29.64 4.04
N ASP A 190 -3.03 -30.19 4.69
CA ASP A 190 -2.94 -31.33 5.62
C ASP A 190 -1.82 -31.18 6.68
N GLY A 191 -1.66 -29.96 7.22
CA GLY A 191 -0.65 -29.64 8.24
C GLY A 191 0.77 -29.47 7.71
N VAL A 192 0.99 -29.49 6.39
CA VAL A 192 2.27 -29.23 5.74
C VAL A 192 2.26 -27.86 5.08
N VAL A 193 3.24 -27.02 5.40
CA VAL A 193 3.41 -25.69 4.79
C VAL A 193 4.32 -25.80 3.56
N TYR A 194 3.75 -25.52 2.40
CA TYR A 194 4.44 -25.46 1.11
C TYR A 194 4.85 -24.03 0.80
N ASP A 195 6.15 -23.78 0.66
CA ASP A 195 6.69 -22.56 0.05
C ASP A 195 6.38 -22.54 -1.47
N LEU A 196 5.54 -21.61 -1.92
CA LEU A 196 5.09 -21.46 -3.31
C LEU A 196 6.15 -20.84 -4.23
N THR A 197 7.27 -20.39 -3.67
CA THR A 197 8.42 -19.89 -4.46
C THR A 197 9.45 -20.99 -4.71
N ALA A 198 9.37 -22.09 -3.96
CA ALA A 198 10.31 -23.20 -4.03
C ALA A 198 10.02 -24.16 -5.20
N LYS A 199 11.05 -24.94 -5.56
CA LYS A 199 10.90 -26.14 -6.38
C LYS A 199 10.72 -27.35 -5.47
N TYR A 200 9.93 -28.31 -5.91
CA TYR A 200 9.72 -29.58 -5.23
C TYR A 200 10.10 -30.73 -6.16
N ARG A 201 10.27 -31.91 -5.57
CA ARG A 201 10.30 -33.18 -6.27
C ARG A 201 9.22 -34.10 -5.73
N ASP A 202 8.61 -34.88 -6.61
CA ASP A 202 7.71 -35.95 -6.23
C ASP A 202 8.46 -37.23 -5.81
N ARG A 203 7.73 -38.31 -5.51
CA ARG A 203 8.34 -39.60 -5.11
C ARG A 203 9.15 -40.28 -6.22
N GLN A 204 8.96 -39.88 -7.48
CA GLN A 204 9.67 -40.40 -8.65
C GLN A 204 10.91 -39.55 -8.99
N GLY A 205 11.04 -38.40 -8.33
CA GLY A 205 12.13 -37.45 -8.50
C GLY A 205 11.84 -36.36 -9.52
N ASP A 206 10.63 -36.31 -10.09
CA ASP A 206 10.23 -35.31 -11.08
C ASP A 206 10.05 -33.96 -10.42
N SER A 207 10.61 -32.91 -11.02
CA SER A 207 10.54 -31.56 -10.47
C SER A 207 9.18 -30.93 -10.73
N LEU A 208 8.63 -30.22 -9.74
CA LEU A 208 7.38 -29.48 -9.87
C LEU A 208 7.44 -28.14 -9.15
N ARG A 209 6.49 -27.26 -9.49
CA ARG A 209 6.20 -26.00 -8.79
C ARG A 209 4.76 -25.98 -8.32
N ILE A 210 4.51 -25.25 -7.25
CA ILE A 210 3.18 -25.02 -6.69
C ILE A 210 2.90 -23.53 -6.77
N LYS A 211 1.72 -23.13 -7.23
CA LYS A 211 1.30 -21.72 -7.29
C LYS A 211 -0.19 -21.62 -6.99
N LEU A 212 -0.60 -20.55 -6.32
CA LEU A 212 -2.02 -20.22 -6.20
C LEU A 212 -2.52 -19.56 -7.48
N VAL A 213 -3.48 -20.20 -8.15
CA VAL A 213 -4.20 -19.66 -9.30
C VAL A 213 -5.66 -19.55 -8.89
N ASN A 214 -6.21 -18.33 -8.87
CA ASN A 214 -7.58 -18.06 -8.42
C ASN A 214 -7.92 -18.65 -7.03
N GLY A 215 -6.97 -18.62 -6.10
CA GLY A 215 -7.13 -19.18 -4.75
C GLY A 215 -6.90 -20.69 -4.63
N LEU A 216 -6.75 -21.41 -5.75
CA LEU A 216 -6.51 -22.85 -5.78
C LEU A 216 -5.01 -23.15 -5.91
N PRO A 217 -4.44 -24.02 -5.06
CA PRO A 217 -3.05 -24.44 -5.19
C PRO A 217 -2.92 -25.41 -6.38
N LEU A 218 -2.32 -24.97 -7.47
CA LEU A 218 -2.10 -25.78 -8.66
C LEU A 218 -0.64 -26.21 -8.76
N VAL A 219 -0.43 -27.36 -9.39
CA VAL A 219 0.87 -28.02 -9.54
C VAL A 219 1.20 -28.22 -11.01
N ALA A 220 2.40 -27.83 -11.41
CA ALA A 220 2.92 -28.05 -12.76
C ALA A 220 4.30 -28.71 -12.70
N TRP A 221 4.54 -29.65 -13.62
CA TRP A 221 5.75 -30.47 -13.69
C TRP A 221 6.84 -29.83 -14.55
N PHE A 222 8.04 -30.40 -14.45
CA PHE A 222 9.23 -30.05 -15.23
C PHE A 222 9.63 -28.57 -15.13
N GLY A 223 9.30 -27.95 -13.99
CA GLY A 223 9.64 -26.56 -13.69
C GLY A 223 8.73 -25.52 -14.34
N CYS A 224 7.66 -25.94 -15.02
CA CYS A 224 6.62 -25.07 -15.56
C CYS A 224 5.92 -24.27 -14.44
N ILE A 225 5.38 -23.12 -14.80
CA ILE A 225 4.58 -22.29 -13.90
C ILE A 225 3.14 -22.82 -13.95
N PRO A 226 2.50 -23.14 -12.81
CA PRO A 226 1.11 -23.61 -12.82
C PRO A 226 0.13 -22.57 -13.39
N GLU A 227 -0.79 -23.05 -14.23
CA GLU A 227 -1.84 -22.28 -14.93
C GLU A 227 -3.22 -22.90 -14.73
N GLU A 228 -4.27 -22.22 -15.20
CA GLU A 228 -5.64 -22.72 -15.12
C GLU A 228 -5.80 -24.03 -15.92
N GLY A 229 -6.27 -25.08 -15.26
CA GLY A 229 -6.43 -26.42 -15.84
C GLY A 229 -5.37 -27.43 -15.41
N ASP A 230 -4.31 -26.99 -14.74
CA ASP A 230 -3.34 -27.89 -14.10
C ASP A 230 -3.95 -28.63 -12.90
N ASP A 231 -3.26 -29.70 -12.47
CA ASP A 231 -3.70 -30.49 -11.32
C ASP A 231 -3.65 -29.69 -10.02
N THR A 232 -4.65 -29.87 -9.17
CA THR A 232 -4.63 -29.30 -7.82
C THR A 232 -3.57 -30.00 -6.96
N LEU A 233 -3.04 -29.30 -5.96
CA LEU A 233 -2.09 -29.84 -5.00
C LEU A 233 -2.60 -31.12 -4.34
N SER A 234 -3.89 -31.16 -3.97
CA SER A 234 -4.53 -32.34 -3.40
C SER A 234 -4.46 -33.56 -4.34
N LYS A 235 -4.86 -33.38 -5.61
CA LYS A 235 -4.84 -34.44 -6.62
C LYS A 235 -3.40 -34.91 -6.90
N ALA A 236 -2.49 -33.95 -7.05
CA ALA A 236 -1.09 -34.23 -7.33
C ALA A 236 -0.41 -34.98 -6.15
N LEU A 237 -0.72 -34.62 -4.90
CA LEU A 237 -0.22 -35.34 -3.71
C LEU A 237 -0.78 -36.77 -3.63
N ALA A 238 -2.06 -36.97 -3.93
CA ALA A 238 -2.66 -38.31 -3.92
C ALA A 238 -2.00 -39.25 -4.95
N GLN A 239 -1.59 -38.71 -6.11
CA GLN A 239 -1.06 -39.51 -7.21
C GLN A 239 0.48 -39.64 -7.19
N TYR A 240 1.19 -38.57 -6.82
CA TYR A 240 2.64 -38.45 -6.96
C TYR A 240 3.36 -38.10 -5.66
N GLY A 241 2.62 -37.75 -4.60
CA GLY A 241 3.19 -37.39 -3.30
C GLY A 241 3.97 -38.54 -2.62
N PRO A 242 4.74 -38.22 -1.57
CA PRO A 242 4.91 -36.89 -0.98
C PRO A 242 5.82 -35.99 -1.82
N PHE A 243 5.65 -34.67 -1.67
CA PHE A 243 6.53 -33.68 -2.31
C PHE A 243 7.63 -33.25 -1.35
N THR A 244 8.87 -33.29 -1.82
CA THR A 244 10.05 -32.87 -1.06
C THR A 244 10.60 -31.58 -1.63
N ARG A 245 10.79 -30.56 -0.78
CA ARG A 245 11.38 -29.28 -1.19
C ARG A 245 12.82 -29.50 -1.66
N VAL A 246 13.19 -28.92 -2.80
CA VAL A 246 14.58 -28.88 -3.27
C VAL A 246 15.29 -27.74 -2.53
N THR A 247 16.28 -28.10 -1.72
CA THR A 247 17.24 -27.16 -1.14
C THR A 247 18.48 -27.18 -2.01
N ASP A 248 18.67 -26.14 -2.82
CA ASP A 248 19.93 -25.92 -3.52
C ASP A 248 21.07 -25.60 -2.53
#